data_AF-A0A7Y0EP71-F1
#
_entry.id   AF-A0A7Y0EP71-F1
#
_cell.length_a   1.000
_cell.length_b   1.000
_cell.length_c   1.000
_cell.angle_alpha   90.00
_cell.angle_beta   90.00
_cell.angle_gamma   90.00
#
_symmetry.space_group_name_H-M   'P 1'
#
loop_
_entity.id
_entity.type
_entity.pdbx_description
1 polymer ?
#
loop_
_entity_poly.entity_id
_entity_poly.type
_entity_poly.pdbx_seq_one_letter_code
_entity_poly.pdbx_strand_id
1 'polypeptide(L)'
;MVFASGVPVNGVCVIGGCGEPEVAVGLCRRHYDLTRYYGMPFAPMMQRMCPWCHEWFAPGRVTRVYCSERCRVAYCRARKANPADYPLRPKTTLFSSRKEPVPEKPPMRVESFTDGQVVEKCNGLCARCGRRVDLNASGVDGPLFCWKVPLDVSREATLANRILVHVGCGGAKP
;
A
#
# COMPACT_ATOMS: atom_id res chain seq x y z
N MET A 1 26.50 15.86 -39.37
CA MET A 1 25.96 16.67 -38.27
C MET A 1 25.91 15.79 -37.04
N VAL A 2 26.75 16.10 -36.05
CA VAL A 2 26.94 15.30 -34.83
C VAL A 2 26.08 15.96 -33.76
N PHE A 3 24.98 15.31 -33.35
CA PHE A 3 24.21 15.77 -32.20
C PHE A 3 24.82 15.15 -30.94
N ALA A 4 25.71 15.90 -30.31
CA ALA A 4 26.11 15.66 -28.93
C ALA A 4 24.94 16.04 -28.02
N SER A 5 24.11 15.05 -27.67
CA SER A 5 23.07 15.22 -26.64
C SER A 5 23.54 14.52 -25.38
N GLY A 6 24.07 15.31 -24.44
CA GLY A 6 24.29 14.88 -23.06
C GLY A 6 22.95 14.62 -22.37
N VAL A 7 22.40 13.43 -22.53
CA VAL A 7 21.26 12.96 -21.72
C VAL A 7 21.83 12.50 -20.38
N PRO A 8 21.39 13.07 -19.24
CA PRO A 8 21.84 12.59 -17.96
C PRO A 8 21.38 11.15 -17.77
N VAL A 9 22.35 10.34 -17.39
CA VAL A 9 22.26 8.93 -17.07
C VAL A 9 21.22 8.73 -15.96
N ASN A 10 20.05 8.26 -16.35
CA ASN A 10 19.26 7.29 -15.62
C ASN A 10 18.30 6.73 -16.66
N GLY A 11 18.75 5.73 -17.42
CA GLY A 11 17.98 5.08 -18.50
C GLY A 11 16.76 4.32 -18.00
N VAL A 12 16.08 4.83 -16.97
CA VAL A 12 14.96 4.27 -16.23
C VAL A 12 13.88 5.33 -16.10
N CYS A 13 12.63 4.89 -16.03
CA CYS A 13 11.49 5.79 -15.96
C CYS A 13 11.50 6.67 -14.70
N VAL A 14 11.24 7.97 -14.86
CA VAL A 14 11.13 8.97 -13.78
C VAL A 14 9.99 8.72 -12.81
N ILE A 15 9.10 7.77 -13.10
CA ILE A 15 8.02 7.39 -12.19
C ILE A 15 8.58 6.52 -11.07
N GLY A 16 8.49 7.04 -9.84
CA GLY A 16 8.82 6.33 -8.61
C GLY A 16 8.24 4.92 -8.58
N GLY A 17 9.12 3.94 -8.39
CA GLY A 17 8.76 2.51 -8.31
C GLY A 17 8.52 1.79 -9.65
N CYS A 18 8.73 2.42 -10.82
CA CYS A 18 8.61 1.72 -12.10
C CYS A 18 9.83 0.87 -12.46
N GLY A 19 11.05 1.43 -12.36
CA GLY A 19 12.32 0.75 -12.68
C GLY A 19 12.53 0.34 -14.16
N GLU A 20 11.49 0.43 -14.99
CA GLU A 20 11.53 0.10 -16.43
C GLU A 20 12.40 1.07 -17.22
N PRO A 21 13.02 0.63 -18.34
CA PRO A 21 13.88 1.49 -19.12
C PRO A 21 13.11 2.67 -19.74
N GLU A 22 13.75 3.83 -19.75
CA GLU A 22 13.19 5.00 -20.42
C GLU A 22 13.18 4.80 -21.94
N VAL A 23 12.11 5.28 -22.59
CA VAL A 23 11.97 5.25 -24.04
C VAL A 23 11.94 6.66 -24.61
N ALA A 24 11.23 7.59 -23.95
CA ALA A 24 11.19 9.00 -24.34
C ALA A 24 10.70 9.87 -23.18
N VAL A 25 11.20 11.10 -23.08
CA VAL A 25 10.75 12.11 -22.09
C VAL A 25 10.89 11.61 -20.64
N GLY A 26 11.93 10.81 -20.36
CA GLY A 26 12.12 10.19 -19.04
C GLY A 26 11.07 9.11 -18.69
N LEU A 27 10.21 8.70 -19.63
CA LEU A 27 9.13 7.74 -19.37
C LEU A 27 9.39 6.41 -20.08
N CYS A 28 9.03 5.31 -19.43
CA CYS A 28 8.95 4.01 -20.11
C CYS A 28 7.80 4.01 -21.12
N ARG A 29 7.79 3.04 -22.04
CA ARG A 29 6.76 2.94 -23.10
C ARG A 29 5.33 3.05 -22.57
N ARG A 30 5.02 2.36 -21.47
CA ARG A 30 3.69 2.38 -20.84
C ARG A 30 3.30 3.78 -20.36
N HIS A 31 4.19 4.46 -19.66
CA HIS A 31 3.91 5.78 -19.11
C HIS A 31 3.92 6.87 -20.18
N TYR A 32 4.74 6.70 -21.21
CA TYR A 32 4.71 7.55 -22.39
C TYR A 32 3.37 7.43 -23.12
N ASP A 33 2.90 6.21 -23.39
CA ASP A 33 1.61 5.98 -24.05
C ASP A 33 0.45 6.55 -23.22
N LEU A 34 0.44 6.31 -21.90
CA LEU A 34 -0.56 6.90 -21.00
C LEU A 34 -0.56 8.43 -21.06
N THR A 35 0.63 9.05 -21.06
CA THR A 35 0.77 10.51 -21.16
C THR A 35 0.25 11.02 -22.49
N ARG A 36 0.55 10.33 -23.59
CA ARG A 36 0.09 10.68 -24.93
C ARG A 36 -1.43 10.58 -25.07
N TYR A 37 -2.05 9.53 -24.52
CA TYR A 37 -3.50 9.30 -24.67
C TYR A 37 -4.35 10.05 -23.66
N TYR A 38 -3.88 10.19 -22.41
CA TYR A 38 -4.67 10.70 -21.30
C TYR A 38 -4.12 12.01 -20.70
N GLY A 39 -3.01 12.53 -21.22
CA GLY A 39 -2.35 13.73 -20.67
C GLY A 39 -1.66 13.50 -19.32
N MET A 40 -1.58 12.25 -18.86
CA MET A 40 -0.99 11.89 -17.57
C MET A 40 -0.27 10.54 -17.64
N PRO A 41 0.84 10.39 -16.91
CA PRO A 41 1.63 9.17 -16.98
C PRO A 41 1.05 8.03 -16.12
N PHE A 42 -0.12 8.22 -15.52
CA PHE A 42 -0.84 7.23 -14.72
C PHE A 42 -2.22 6.98 -15.29
N ALA A 43 -2.70 5.73 -15.20
CA ALA A 43 -4.09 5.44 -15.53
C ALA A 43 -5.03 6.14 -14.54
N PRO A 44 -6.12 6.78 -15.01
CA PRO A 44 -7.10 7.38 -14.12
C PRO A 44 -7.71 6.32 -13.20
N MET A 45 -7.93 6.68 -11.94
CA MET A 45 -8.71 5.84 -11.06
C MET A 45 -10.19 6.04 -11.42
N MET A 46 -10.77 5.03 -12.04
CA MET A 46 -12.18 5.02 -12.39
C MET A 46 -12.94 4.23 -11.34
N GLN A 47 -13.99 4.83 -10.78
CA GLN A 47 -14.96 4.17 -9.93
C GLN A 47 -16.37 4.38 -10.49
N ARG A 48 -17.19 3.34 -10.43
CA ARG A 48 -18.57 3.37 -10.89
C ARG A 48 -19.48 2.78 -9.83
N MET A 49 -20.66 3.36 -9.65
CA MET A 49 -21.68 2.76 -8.81
C MET A 49 -22.42 1.65 -9.57
N CYS A 50 -22.51 0.46 -8.98
CA CYS A 50 -23.27 -0.64 -9.57
C CYS A 50 -24.78 -0.36 -9.48
N PRO A 51 -25.56 -0.40 -10.57
CA PRO A 51 -26.99 -0.08 -10.53
C PRO A 51 -27.87 -1.19 -9.94
N TRP A 52 -27.28 -2.29 -9.46
CA TRP A 52 -28.00 -3.36 -8.78
C TRP A 52 -27.75 -3.34 -7.26
N CYS A 53 -26.47 -3.34 -6.85
CA CYS A 53 -26.09 -3.41 -5.44
C CYS A 53 -25.68 -2.07 -4.84
N HIS A 54 -25.63 -1.00 -5.65
CA HIS A 54 -25.22 0.36 -5.27
C HIS A 54 -23.82 0.50 -4.66
N GLU A 55 -23.02 -0.57 -4.71
CA GLU A 55 -21.63 -0.56 -4.29
C GLU A 55 -20.74 0.11 -5.34
N TRP A 56 -19.77 0.90 -4.88
CA TRP A 56 -18.73 1.47 -5.72
C TRP A 56 -17.71 0.40 -6.09
N PHE A 57 -17.39 0.29 -7.37
CA PHE A 57 -16.38 -0.65 -7.85
C PHE A 57 -15.46 0.02 -8.88
N ALA A 58 -14.25 -0.52 -9.03
CA ALA A 58 -13.31 -0.09 -10.06
C ALA A 58 -13.55 -0.87 -11.37
N PRO A 59 -14.21 -0.29 -12.39
CA PRO A 59 -14.37 -0.96 -13.67
C PRO A 59 -13.02 -1.05 -14.38
N GLY A 60 -12.63 -2.26 -14.81
CA GLY A 60 -11.46 -2.43 -15.68
C GLY A 60 -11.63 -1.83 -17.09
N ARG A 61 -12.86 -1.45 -17.48
CA ARG A 61 -13.19 -0.79 -18.75
C ARG A 61 -14.35 0.18 -18.53
N VAL A 62 -14.33 1.34 -19.20
CA VAL A 62 -15.39 2.37 -19.10
C VAL A 62 -16.79 1.82 -19.43
N THR A 63 -16.87 0.80 -20.28
CA THR A 63 -18.13 0.17 -20.70
C THR A 63 -18.67 -0.83 -19.67
N ARG A 64 -17.89 -1.22 -18.64
CA ARG A 64 -18.35 -2.12 -17.59
C ARG A 64 -19.26 -1.37 -16.63
N VAL A 65 -20.52 -1.79 -16.56
CA VAL A 65 -21.57 -1.14 -15.77
C VAL A 65 -21.79 -1.82 -14.41
N TYR A 66 -21.61 -3.14 -14.34
CA TYR A 66 -21.88 -3.94 -13.15
C TYR A 66 -20.59 -4.37 -12.44
N CYS A 67 -20.62 -4.40 -11.11
CA CYS A 67 -19.47 -4.83 -10.30
C CYS A 67 -19.12 -6.30 -10.58
N SER A 68 -20.13 -7.15 -10.77
CA SER A 68 -19.97 -8.58 -10.97
C SER A 68 -20.99 -9.11 -11.99
N GLU A 69 -20.69 -10.29 -12.53
CA GLU A 69 -21.59 -11.03 -13.40
C GLU A 69 -22.91 -11.38 -12.69
N ARG A 70 -22.84 -11.65 -11.37
CA ARG A 70 -24.03 -11.89 -10.54
C ARG A 70 -24.98 -10.69 -10.55
N CYS A 71 -24.45 -9.49 -10.34
CA CYS A 71 -25.24 -8.25 -10.38
C CYS A 71 -25.79 -7.97 -11.78
N ARG A 72 -25.03 -8.27 -12.85
CA ARG A 72 -25.51 -8.15 -14.23
C ARG A 72 -26.74 -9.04 -14.46
N VAL A 73 -26.64 -10.32 -14.10
CA VAL A 73 -27.74 -11.28 -14.28
C VAL A 73 -28.95 -10.91 -13.43
N ALA A 74 -28.75 -10.50 -12.17
CA ALA A 74 -29.82 -10.09 -11.28
C ALA A 74 -30.58 -8.87 -11.81
N TYR A 75 -29.85 -7.83 -12.28
CA TYR A 75 -30.45 -6.67 -12.95
C TYR A 75 -31.23 -7.08 -14.20
N CYS A 76 -30.67 -7.96 -15.05
CA CYS A 76 -31.36 -8.45 -16.24
C CYS A 76 -32.65 -9.21 -15.92
N ARG A 77 -32.70 -9.97 -14.82
CA ARG A 77 -33.90 -10.68 -14.35
C ARG A 77 -34.94 -9.71 -13.82
N ALA A 78 -34.53 -8.77 -12.96
CA ALA A 78 -35.43 -7.75 -12.41
C ALA A 78 -36.05 -6.88 -13.50
N ARG A 79 -35.28 -6.50 -14.53
CA ARG A 79 -35.82 -5.81 -15.70
C ARG A 79 -36.86 -6.61 -16.46
N LYS A 80 -36.66 -7.92 -16.64
CA LYS A 80 -37.66 -8.76 -17.33
C LYS A 80 -38.98 -8.81 -16.55
N ALA A 81 -38.91 -8.78 -15.22
CA ALA A 81 -40.09 -8.75 -14.35
C ALA A 81 -40.75 -7.36 -14.33
N ASN A 82 -39.97 -6.30 -14.12
CA ASN A 82 -40.43 -4.92 -13.97
C ASN A 82 -39.64 -3.97 -14.89
N PRO A 83 -40.01 -3.85 -16.18
CA PRO A 83 -39.28 -3.01 -17.13
C PRO A 83 -39.32 -1.51 -16.82
N ALA A 84 -40.35 -1.05 -16.09
CA ALA A 84 -40.53 0.36 -15.72
C ALA A 84 -39.45 0.84 -14.75
N ASP A 85 -39.08 0.03 -13.76
CA ASP A 85 -38.13 0.40 -12.71
C ASP A 85 -36.66 0.20 -13.14
N TYR A 86 -36.41 -0.71 -14.11
CA TYR A 86 -35.07 -1.12 -14.49
C TYR A 86 -34.80 -0.88 -16.00
N PRO A 87 -34.34 0.32 -16.39
CA PRO A 87 -34.13 0.66 -17.79
C PRO A 87 -33.02 -0.18 -18.46
N LEU A 88 -33.07 -0.33 -19.79
CA LEU A 88 -32.07 -1.06 -20.58
C LEU A 88 -30.64 -0.50 -20.41
N ARG A 89 -30.51 0.81 -20.21
CA ARG A 89 -29.24 1.54 -20.03
C ARG A 89 -29.29 2.34 -18.73
N PRO A 90 -28.96 1.73 -17.58
CA PRO A 90 -28.95 2.45 -16.31
C PRO A 90 -27.92 3.57 -16.35
N LYS A 91 -28.39 4.80 -16.09
CA LYS A 91 -27.51 5.96 -15.91
C LYS A 91 -26.77 5.77 -14.58
N THR A 92 -25.48 5.50 -14.68
CA THR A 92 -24.60 5.24 -13.53
C THR A 92 -23.53 6.30 -13.48
N THR A 93 -23.28 6.82 -12.28
CA THR A 93 -22.22 7.79 -12.02
C THR A 93 -20.86 7.11 -12.23
N LEU A 94 -20.05 7.70 -13.12
CA LEU A 94 -18.66 7.31 -13.34
C LEU A 94 -17.80 8.43 -12.77
N PHE A 95 -17.11 8.14 -11.68
CA PHE A 95 -16.14 9.04 -11.08
C PHE A 95 -14.75 8.69 -11.63
N SER A 96 -14.06 9.69 -12.18
CA SER A 96 -12.68 9.56 -12.65
C SER A 96 -11.86 10.59 -11.90
N SER A 97 -10.99 10.15 -10.99
CA SER A 97 -10.05 11.03 -10.31
C SER A 97 -8.62 10.77 -10.73
N ARG A 98 -7.81 11.82 -10.61
CA ARG A 98 -6.36 11.69 -10.61
C ARG A 98 -5.99 10.92 -9.35
N LYS A 99 -5.32 9.77 -9.52
CA LYS A 99 -4.69 9.12 -8.37
C LYS A 99 -3.52 9.99 -7.97
N GLU A 100 -3.61 10.62 -6.80
CA GLU A 100 -2.45 11.28 -6.21
C GLU A 100 -1.35 10.23 -6.05
N PRO A 101 -0.08 10.56 -6.36
CA PRO A 101 1.01 9.64 -6.09
C PRO A 101 0.95 9.27 -4.60
N VAL A 102 0.87 7.97 -4.31
CA VAL A 102 0.98 7.50 -2.92
C VAL A 102 2.33 7.98 -2.42
N PRO A 103 2.40 8.73 -1.30
CA PRO A 103 3.68 9.21 -0.80
C PRO A 103 4.60 8.00 -0.60
N GLU A 104 5.79 8.06 -1.20
CA GLU A 104 6.79 7.03 -1.01
C GLU A 104 7.05 6.89 0.49
N LYS A 105 6.99 5.66 1.00
CA LYS A 105 7.23 5.41 2.42
C LYS A 105 8.63 5.94 2.76
N PRO A 106 8.80 6.64 3.89
CA PRO A 106 10.12 7.15 4.26
C PRO A 106 11.15 6.00 4.30
N PRO A 107 12.42 6.31 3.99
CA PRO A 107 13.50 5.33 4.09
C PRO A 107 13.56 4.78 5.52
N MET A 108 13.95 3.51 5.65
CA MET A 108 14.10 2.87 6.96
C MET A 108 15.24 3.56 7.71
N ARG A 109 14.97 4.05 8.92
CA ARG A 109 16.02 4.53 9.83
C ARG A 109 16.60 3.34 10.58
N VAL A 110 17.90 3.11 10.42
CA VAL A 110 18.62 1.99 11.03
C VAL A 110 19.73 2.56 11.91
N GLU A 111 19.74 2.16 13.17
CA GLU A 111 20.81 2.48 14.12
C GLU A 111 21.48 1.18 14.56
N SER A 112 22.80 1.20 14.70
CA SER A 112 23.54 0.10 15.32
C SER A 112 23.48 0.24 16.85
N PHE A 113 22.92 -0.75 17.53
CA PHE A 113 22.87 -0.79 18.99
C PHE A 113 23.04 -2.24 19.48
N THR A 114 23.37 -2.40 20.75
CA THR A 114 23.54 -3.71 21.40
C THR A 114 22.34 -4.04 22.28
N ASP A 115 22.13 -5.34 22.55
CA ASP A 115 21.08 -5.78 23.48
C ASP A 115 21.27 -5.21 24.89
N GLY A 116 22.51 -4.98 25.32
CA GLY A 116 22.83 -4.32 26.59
C GLY A 116 22.26 -2.89 26.67
N GLN A 117 22.34 -2.12 25.58
CA GLN A 117 21.76 -0.77 25.52
C GLN A 117 20.23 -0.79 25.61
N VAL A 118 19.59 -1.85 25.09
CA VAL A 118 18.14 -2.03 25.22
C VAL A 118 17.76 -2.32 26.66
N VAL A 119 18.53 -3.15 27.36
CA VAL A 119 18.33 -3.45 28.78
C VAL A 119 18.49 -2.20 29.63
N GLU A 120 19.54 -1.41 29.41
CA GLU A 120 19.77 -0.14 30.10
C GLU A 120 18.62 0.84 29.90
N LYS A 121 18.18 1.03 28.64
CA LYS A 121 17.02 1.87 28.30
C LYS A 121 15.75 1.42 29.03
N CYS A 122 15.51 0.12 29.12
CA CYS A 122 14.34 -0.45 29.78
C CYS A 122 14.53 -0.60 31.30
N ASN A 123 15.65 -0.16 31.88
CA ASN A 123 16.03 -0.39 33.29
C ASN A 123 15.94 -1.87 33.72
N GLY A 124 16.14 -2.80 32.78
CA GLY A 124 15.96 -4.24 33.01
C GLY A 124 14.50 -4.67 33.29
N LEU A 125 13.53 -3.81 33.00
CA LEU A 125 12.11 -4.08 33.20
C LEU A 125 11.45 -4.52 31.88
N CYS A 126 10.48 -5.43 32.01
CA CYS A 126 9.62 -5.81 30.91
C CYS A 126 8.70 -4.64 30.56
N ALA A 127 8.78 -4.15 29.32
CA ALA A 127 7.98 -3.04 28.83
C ALA A 127 6.45 -3.31 28.85
N ARG A 128 6.05 -4.56 29.08
CA ARG A 128 4.64 -4.96 29.10
C ARG A 128 4.07 -5.15 30.50
N CYS A 129 4.77 -5.88 31.36
CA CYS A 129 4.28 -6.21 32.70
C CYS A 129 4.96 -5.38 33.82
N GLY A 130 6.00 -4.60 33.50
CA GLY A 130 6.72 -3.75 34.45
C GLY A 130 7.62 -4.49 35.44
N ARG A 131 7.62 -5.83 35.45
CA ARG A 131 8.48 -6.64 36.31
C ARG A 131 9.90 -6.77 35.73
N ARG A 132 10.88 -6.99 36.60
CA ARG A 132 12.27 -7.26 36.19
C ARG A 132 12.34 -8.51 35.32
N VAL A 133 13.18 -8.45 34.30
CA VAL A 133 13.50 -9.58 33.42
C VAL A 133 14.82 -10.17 33.89
N ASP A 134 14.84 -11.48 34.13
CA ASP A 134 16.10 -12.17 34.40
C ASP A 134 16.80 -12.44 33.08
N LEU A 135 17.94 -11.80 32.86
CA LEU A 135 18.71 -11.89 31.62
C LEU A 135 19.39 -13.24 31.43
N ASN A 136 19.59 -13.99 32.53
CA ASN A 136 20.25 -15.30 32.50
C ASN A 136 19.24 -16.46 32.47
N ALA A 137 17.97 -16.18 32.74
CA ALA A 137 16.93 -17.21 32.72
C ALA A 137 16.63 -17.66 31.28
N SER A 138 16.56 -18.97 31.09
CA SER A 138 16.03 -19.57 29.87
C SER A 138 14.57 -20.00 30.13
N GLY A 139 13.61 -19.52 29.34
CA GLY A 139 12.20 -19.89 29.45
C GLY A 139 11.25 -18.70 29.46
N VAL A 140 10.10 -18.85 30.12
CA VAL A 140 8.98 -17.89 30.12
C VAL A 140 9.40 -16.52 30.69
N ASP A 141 10.25 -16.52 31.72
CA ASP A 141 10.77 -15.33 32.39
C ASP A 141 12.11 -14.83 31.81
N GLY A 142 12.60 -15.48 30.74
CA GLY A 142 13.81 -15.06 30.03
C GLY A 142 13.61 -13.79 29.21
N PRO A 143 14.70 -13.20 28.70
CA PRO A 143 14.65 -11.97 27.92
C PRO A 143 14.20 -12.24 26.49
N LEU A 144 13.25 -11.43 26.02
CA LEU A 144 12.83 -11.36 24.63
C LEU A 144 12.91 -9.91 24.17
N PHE A 145 13.73 -9.68 23.15
CA PHE A 145 13.85 -8.37 22.53
C PHE A 145 12.91 -8.29 21.34
N CYS A 146 11.91 -7.40 21.41
CA CYS A 146 10.93 -7.20 20.35
C CYS A 146 10.86 -5.74 19.90
N TRP A 147 10.19 -5.51 18.77
CA TRP A 147 9.92 -4.17 18.28
C TRP A 147 8.61 -3.68 18.87
N LYS A 148 8.59 -2.49 19.47
CA LYS A 148 7.38 -1.86 20.02
C LYS A 148 6.34 -1.68 18.92
N VAL A 149 6.78 -1.17 17.76
CA VAL A 149 6.00 -1.11 16.54
C VAL A 149 6.72 -1.92 15.46
N PRO A 150 6.04 -2.86 14.78
CA PRO A 150 6.61 -3.62 13.68
C PRO A 150 7.33 -2.75 12.63
N LEU A 151 8.42 -3.26 12.05
CA LEU A 151 9.30 -2.51 11.14
C LEU A 151 8.62 -2.12 9.81
N ASP A 152 7.60 -2.86 9.39
CA ASP A 152 6.79 -2.58 8.20
C ASP A 152 5.94 -1.31 8.36
N VAL A 153 5.54 -1.00 9.60
CA VAL A 153 4.76 0.18 9.96
C VAL A 153 5.67 1.33 10.39
N SER A 154 6.55 1.10 11.36
CA SER A 154 7.40 2.16 11.94
C SER A 154 8.52 2.60 11.02
N ARG A 155 9.09 1.68 10.22
CA ARG A 155 10.31 1.92 9.43
C ARG A 155 11.49 2.40 10.28
N GLU A 156 11.46 2.12 11.59
CA GLU A 156 12.46 2.54 12.57
C GLU A 156 13.07 1.31 13.24
N ALA A 157 14.24 0.90 12.78
CA ALA A 157 15.10 -0.07 13.45
C ALA A 157 16.07 0.68 14.37
N THR A 158 15.51 1.41 15.33
CA THR A 158 16.24 2.29 16.26
C THR A 158 16.19 1.74 17.68
N LEU A 159 17.11 2.20 18.53
CA LEU A 159 17.09 1.84 19.95
C LEU A 159 15.75 2.28 20.59
N ALA A 160 15.17 3.40 20.13
CA ALA A 160 13.89 3.93 20.59
C ALA A 160 12.71 2.96 20.35
N ASN A 161 12.68 2.27 19.21
CA ASN A 161 11.62 1.33 18.87
C ASN A 161 11.87 -0.10 19.42
N ARG A 162 13.10 -0.41 19.84
CA ARG A 162 13.42 -1.69 20.48
C ARG A 162 12.99 -1.72 21.95
N ILE A 163 12.39 -2.82 22.39
CA ILE A 163 11.93 -3.02 23.77
C ILE A 163 12.33 -4.41 24.29
N LEU A 164 12.47 -4.49 25.61
CA LEU A 164 12.68 -5.72 26.37
C LEU A 164 11.35 -6.22 26.94
N VAL A 165 11.01 -7.48 26.72
CA VAL A 165 9.85 -8.15 27.32
C VAL A 165 10.23 -9.56 27.79
N HIS A 166 9.41 -10.18 28.64
CA HIS A 166 9.55 -11.61 28.93
C HIS A 166 9.15 -12.43 27.70
N VAL A 167 9.75 -13.61 27.50
CA VAL A 167 9.35 -14.55 26.44
C VAL A 167 7.84 -14.87 26.53
N GLY A 168 7.33 -15.13 27.73
CA GLY A 168 5.90 -15.36 27.96
C GLY A 168 5.01 -14.15 27.67
N CYS A 169 5.57 -12.94 27.80
CA CYS A 169 4.89 -11.69 27.48
C CYS A 169 4.98 -11.34 25.98
N GLY A 170 5.70 -12.09 25.15
CA GLY A 170 5.86 -11.80 23.72
C GLY A 170 4.65 -12.17 22.86
N GLY A 171 3.82 -13.12 23.29
CA GLY A 171 2.77 -13.74 22.47
C GLY A 171 1.40 -13.06 22.49
N ALA A 172 1.09 -12.22 23.48
CA ALA A 172 -0.18 -11.49 23.45
C ALA A 172 -0.06 -10.32 22.44
N LYS A 173 -1.06 -10.08 21.60
CA LYS A 173 -1.15 -8.77 20.91
C LYS A 173 -1.39 -7.68 21.96
N PRO A 174 -0.78 -6.48 21.85
CA PRO A 174 -1.12 -5.36 22.73
C PRO A 174 -2.62 -5.07 22.69
#